data_AF-A0A251TR81-F1
#
_entry.id   AF-A0A251TR81-F1
#
_cell.length_a   1.000
_cell.length_b   1.000
_cell.length_c   1.000
_cell.angle_alpha   90.00
_cell.angle_beta   90.00
_cell.angle_gamma   90.00
#
_symmetry.space_group_name_H-M   'P 1'
#
loop_
_entity.id
_entity.type
_entity.pdbx_description
1 polymer ?
#
loop_
_entity_poly.entity_id
_entity_poly.type
_entity_poly.pdbx_seq_one_letter_code
_entity_poly.pdbx_strand_id
1 'polypeptide(L)' 'MVGGWVAEYAFHYAKAKGRDRVSAIHKANIMQNTGDLFLKCCWEVAEKYPDIKYEKVIIDNCCMMVHPLSK' A
#
# COMPACT_ATOMS: atom_id res chain seq x y z
N MET A 1 0.43 -9.70 15.75
CA MET A 1 1.04 -8.44 15.28
C MET A 1 -0.09 -7.45 15.01
N VAL A 2 -0.07 -6.29 15.67
CA VAL A 2 -1.11 -5.25 15.54
C VAL A 2 -0.81 -4.47 14.25
N GLY A 3 -1.64 -4.60 13.20
CA GLY A 3 -1.46 -3.81 11.96
C GLY A 3 -1.96 -4.42 10.65
N GLY A 4 -2.18 -5.74 10.58
CA GLY A 4 -2.58 -6.41 9.32
C GLY A 4 -4.00 -6.08 8.83
N TRP A 5 -4.90 -5.66 9.73
CA TRP A 5 -6.33 -5.53 9.42
C TRP A 5 -6.62 -4.43 8.39
N VAL A 6 -5.81 -3.36 8.37
CA VAL A 6 -5.94 -2.28 7.37
C VAL A 6 -5.56 -2.80 5.98
N ALA A 7 -4.48 -3.59 5.88
CA ALA A 7 -4.07 -4.20 4.62
C ALA A 7 -5.13 -5.21 4.15
N GLU A 8 -5.58 -6.11 5.03
CA GLU A 8 -6.62 -7.09 4.72
C GLU A 8 -7.89 -6.41 4.20
N TYR A 9 -8.36 -5.37 4.89
CA TYR A 9 -9.50 -4.59 4.43
C TYR A 9 -9.27 -3.94 3.06
N ALA A 10 -8.11 -3.34 2.83
CA ALA A 10 -7.79 -2.69 1.57
C ALA A 10 -7.81 -3.68 0.38
N PHE A 11 -7.20 -4.86 0.55
CA PHE A 11 -7.21 -5.91 -0.47
C PHE A 11 -8.61 -6.49 -0.68
N HIS A 12 -9.36 -6.73 0.39
CA HIS A 12 -10.75 -7.18 0.28
C HIS A 12 -11.63 -6.17 -0.47
N TYR A 13 -11.46 -4.88 -0.15
CA TYR A 13 -12.17 -3.79 -0.80
C TYR A 13 -11.80 -3.69 -2.28
N ALA A 14 -10.50 -3.78 -2.61
CA ALA A 14 -10.03 -3.77 -3.98
C ALA A 14 -10.65 -4.92 -4.79
N LYS A 15 -10.63 -6.15 -4.26
CA LYS A 15 -11.26 -7.32 -4.89
C LYS A 15 -12.77 -7.13 -5.09
N ALA A 16 -13.47 -6.69 -4.05
CA ALA A 16 -14.93 -6.49 -4.09
C ALA A 16 -15.35 -5.37 -5.06
N LYS A 17 -14.47 -4.40 -5.33
CA LYS A 17 -14.70 -3.31 -6.28
C LYS A 17 -14.08 -3.55 -7.66
N GLY A 18 -13.52 -4.74 -7.91
CA GLY A 18 -12.87 -5.06 -9.19
C GLY A 18 -11.66 -4.17 -9.50
N ARG A 19 -10.94 -3.69 -8.47
CA ARG A 19 -9.69 -2.96 -8.65
C ARG A 19 -8.54 -3.95 -8.73
N ASP A 20 -7.63 -3.70 -9.67
CA ASP A 20 -6.48 -4.54 -9.96
C ASP A 20 -5.21 -4.12 -9.19
N ARG A 21 -5.29 -3.07 -8.35
CA ARG A 21 -4.12 -2.50 -7.68
C ARG A 21 -4.39 -1.98 -6.27
N VAL A 22 -3.43 -2.20 -5.37
CA VAL A 22 -3.33 -1.60 -4.04
C VAL A 22 -1.93 -1.02 -3.85
N SER A 23 -1.85 0.25 -3.45
CA SER A 23 -0.59 0.97 -3.24
C SER A 23 -0.42 1.31 -1.76
N ALA A 24 0.62 0.77 -1.11
CA ALA A 24 0.98 1.11 0.26
C ALA A 24 1.86 2.37 0.27
N ILE A 25 1.29 3.48 0.75
CA ILE A 25 1.99 4.77 0.82
C ILE A 25 2.70 4.87 2.17
N HIS A 26 4.00 5.19 2.16
CA HIS A 26 4.81 5.34 3.37
C HIS A 26 5.75 6.55 3.28
N LYS A 27 6.30 6.99 4.43
CA LYS A 27 7.25 8.12 4.50
C LYS A 27 8.69 7.60 4.69
N ALA A 28 9.57 7.90 3.74
CA ALA A 28 10.93 7.36 3.69
C ALA A 28 11.81 7.76 4.90
N ASN A 29 11.56 8.92 5.54
CA ASN A 29 12.39 9.46 6.63
C ASN A 29 12.13 8.88 8.05
N ILE A 30 11.25 7.89 8.21
CA ILE A 30 10.97 7.22 9.52
C ILE A 30 11.35 5.71 9.44
N MET A 31 12.21 5.33 8.49
CA MET A 31 12.65 3.95 8.32
C MET A 31 13.96 3.72 9.06
N GLN A 32 13.83 3.30 10.32
CA GLN A 32 14.83 2.40 10.91
C GLN A 32 14.22 1.19 11.61
N ASN A 33 12.91 1.17 11.95
CA ASN A 33 12.26 -0.01 12.54
C ASN A 33 10.74 -0.15 12.28
N THR A 34 9.95 0.94 12.25
CA THR A 34 8.46 0.86 12.23
C THR A 34 7.86 0.85 10.82
N GLY A 35 8.45 1.57 9.87
CA GLY A 35 7.98 1.59 8.47
C GLY A 35 8.08 0.22 7.78
N ASP A 36 9.08 -0.56 8.15
CA ASP A 36 9.29 -1.92 7.62
C ASP A 36 8.20 -2.88 8.07
N LEU A 37 7.67 -2.74 9.29
CA LEU A 37 6.62 -3.63 9.79
C LEU A 37 5.29 -3.42 9.05
N PHE A 38 4.92 -2.17 8.76
CA PHE A 38 3.72 -1.87 7.97
C PHE A 38 3.81 -2.43 6.56
N LEU A 39 4.94 -2.17 5.88
CA LEU A 39 5.17 -2.66 4.52
C LEU A 39 5.26 -4.18 4.46
N LYS A 40 5.83 -4.82 5.49
CA LYS A 40 5.88 -6.27 5.63
C LYS A 40 4.48 -6.86 5.81
N CYS A 41 3.65 -6.32 6.70
CA CYS A 41 2.26 -6.77 6.84
C CYS A 41 1.47 -6.60 5.53
N CYS A 42 1.65 -5.47 4.83
CA CYS A 42 0.99 -5.25 3.54
C CYS A 42 1.45 -6.26 2.48
N TRP A 43 2.74 -6.61 2.47
CA TRP A 43 3.29 -7.61 1.57
C TRP A 43 2.78 -9.03 1.88
N GLU A 44 2.76 -9.43 3.15
CA GLU A 44 2.22 -10.73 3.60
C GLU A 44 0.72 -10.89 3.24
N VAL A 45 -0.04 -9.80 3.27
CA VAL A 45 -1.44 -9.81 2.80
C VAL A 45 -1.49 -9.89 1.28
N ALA A 46 -0.63 -9.15 0.55
CA ALA A 46 -0.59 -9.15 -0.91
C ALA A 46 -0.36 -10.56 -1.50
N GLU A 47 0.44 -11.41 -0.84
CA GLU A 47 0.66 -12.80 -1.25
C GLU A 47 -0.63 -13.62 -1.32
N LYS A 48 -1.68 -13.23 -0.57
CA LYS A 48 -2.99 -13.89 -0.57
C LYS A 48 -3.90 -13.42 -1.73
N TYR A 49 -3.51 -12.37 -2.45
CA TYR A 49 -4.28 -11.73 -3.54
C TYR A 49 -3.41 -11.58 -4.80
N PRO A 50 -3.00 -12.68 -5.45
CA PRO A 50 -2.09 -12.65 -6.61
C PRO A 50 -2.68 -11.93 -7.83
N ASP A 51 -4.01 -11.77 -7.87
CA ASP A 51 -4.77 -11.03 -8.87
C ASP A 51 -4.69 -9.50 -8.68
N ILE A 52 -4.18 -9.01 -7.55
CA ILE A 52 -4.10 -7.59 -7.21
C ILE A 52 -2.63 -7.16 -7.18
N LYS A 53 -2.27 -6.22 -8.05
CA LYS A 53 -0.94 -5.62 -8.09
C LYS A 53 -0.68 -4.82 -6.82
N TYR A 54 0.36 -5.21 -6.09
CA TYR A 54 0.86 -4.50 -4.92
C TYR A 54 2.04 -3.61 -5.28
N GLU A 55 2.03 -2.35 -4.83
CA GLU A 55 3.17 -1.43 -4.96
C GLU A 55 3.40 -0.60 -3.69
N LYS A 56 4.65 -0.15 -3.50
CA LYS A 56 5.06 0.71 -2.40
C LYS A 56 5.34 2.10 -2.94
N VAL A 57 4.76 3.12 -2.33
CA VAL A 57 4.87 4.51 -2.80
C VAL A 57 5.38 5.40 -1.68
N ILE A 58 6.43 6.17 -1.94
CA ILE A 58 6.91 7.19 -0.99
C ILE A 58 5.98 8.40 -1.08
N ILE A 59 5.53 8.91 0.06
CA ILE A 59 4.52 9.99 0.12
C ILE A 59 4.95 11.27 -0.60
N ASP A 60 6.25 11.58 -0.59
CA ASP A 60 6.81 12.74 -1.31
C ASP A 60 6.59 12.63 -2.83
N ASN A 61 6.55 11.41 -3.37
CA ASN A 61 6.21 11.12 -4.77
C ASN A 61 4.69 11.05 -5.01
N CYS A 62 3.92 10.73 -3.97
CA CYS A 62 2.46 10.62 -4.08
C CYS A 62 1.82 11.99 -4.31
N CYS A 63 2.22 13.02 -3.55
CA CYS A 63 1.67 14.38 -3.70
C CYS A 63 1.89 14.99 -5.10
N MET A 64 2.96 14.59 -5.80
CA MET A 64 3.22 14.99 -7.17
C MET A 64 2.31 14.28 -8.18
N MET A 65 1.91 13.03 -7.91
CA MET A 65 1.04 12.23 -8.79
C MET A 65 -0.46 12.51 -8.62
N VAL A 66 -0.93 12.96 -7.43
CA VAL A 66 -2.36 13.30 -7.24
C VAL A 66 -2.70 14.69 -7.81
N HIS A 67 -1.71 15.49 -8.19
CA HIS A 67 -1.95 16.83 -8.73
C HIS A 67 -2.43 16.76 -10.20
N PRO A 68 -3.62 17.32 -10.54
CA PRO A 68 -4.18 17.26 -11.89
C PRO A 68 -3.41 17.99 -13.00
N LEU A 69 -2.27 18.62 -12.69
CA LEU A 69 -1.49 19.47 -13.59
C LEU A 69 -0.16 18.83 -14.03
N SER A 70 0.02 17.53 -13.80
CA SER A 70 1.22 16.78 -14.22
C SER A 70 1.10 16.15 -15.63
N LYS A 71 0.13 16.61 -16.43
CA LYS A 71 0.01 16.34 -17.87
C LYS A 71 0.16 17.63 -18.66
#